data_AF-A0A951LGN5-F1
#
_entry.id   AF-A0A951LGN5-F1
#
_cell.length_a   1.000
_cell.length_b   1.000
_cell.length_c   1.000
_cell.angle_alpha   90.00
_cell.angle_beta   90.00
_cell.angle_gamma   90.00
#
_symmetry.space_group_name_H-M   'P 1'
#
loop_
_entity.id
_entity.type
_entity.pdbx_description
1 polymer ?
#
loop_
_entity_poly.entity_id
_entity_poly.type
_entity_poly.pdbx_seq_one_letter_code
_entity_poly.pdbx_strand_id
1 'polypeptide(L)'
;MDGTKPSFSTNQTVCFSLINDVAKSLRSDINMLKAQMSSHLTDNAVQRRRVLGACVLLTYALLYTCFAVGSSLVPVVVGKSALSPGDKAWLALSAIAGAFVAIYLIFFFTGIKLEWQTSWKRYGLLFILGSAVDGISNYLTHSSWLGVPNHALILVLTGVANVGMLFAAVGIGLIVAQGMRQVNYLVMAAIVAAATDIISVFMGPTKHLITTDAFAYLSFQWGILGLGDISPIIGMGDFIFLALFFTGVRKFGWAAHKTLYAMCFALAIGLLSTLYGPRALPALPFMAVALLITHVNDIKQARVLQAA
;
A
#
# COMPACT_ATOMS: atom_id res chain seq x y z
N MET A 1 -29.20 21.36 -32.19
CA MET A 1 -28.30 20.78 -31.17
C MET A 1 -29.10 20.73 -29.87
N ASP A 2 -29.90 19.69 -29.69
CA ASP A 2 -30.70 19.50 -28.49
C ASP A 2 -29.84 18.90 -27.38
N GLY A 3 -29.65 19.67 -26.31
CA GLY A 3 -28.88 19.31 -25.13
C GLY A 3 -29.67 18.37 -24.21
N THR A 4 -29.73 17.09 -24.56
CA THR A 4 -30.20 16.05 -23.64
C THR A 4 -29.15 15.86 -22.53
N LYS A 5 -29.49 16.28 -21.31
CA LYS A 5 -28.68 16.00 -20.11
C LYS A 5 -28.55 14.48 -19.95
N PRO A 6 -27.35 13.94 -19.71
CA PRO A 6 -27.20 12.51 -19.48
C PRO A 6 -27.97 12.11 -18.22
N SER A 7 -29.00 11.27 -18.37
CA SER A 7 -29.71 10.67 -17.25
C SER A 7 -28.80 9.62 -16.61
N PHE A 8 -28.35 9.88 -15.38
CA PHE A 8 -27.66 8.89 -14.56
C PHE A 8 -28.56 7.67 -14.38
N SER A 9 -28.00 6.47 -14.58
CA SER A 9 -28.77 5.23 -14.42
C SER A 9 -29.11 5.01 -12.94
N THR A 10 -30.24 4.37 -12.66
CA THR A 10 -30.73 4.11 -11.29
C THR A 10 -29.67 3.48 -10.37
N ASN A 11 -28.74 2.70 -10.93
CA ASN A 11 -27.64 2.06 -10.21
C ASN A 11 -26.56 3.06 -9.72
N GLN A 12 -26.34 4.17 -10.42
CA GLN A 12 -25.37 5.19 -9.99
C GLN A 12 -25.88 5.96 -8.77
N THR A 13 -27.17 6.27 -8.72
CA THR A 13 -27.79 6.97 -7.58
C THR A 13 -27.70 6.13 -6.30
N VAL A 14 -27.87 4.81 -6.41
CA VAL A 14 -27.75 3.87 -5.28
C VAL A 14 -26.31 3.78 -4.77
N CYS A 15 -25.30 3.71 -5.66
CA CYS A 15 -23.90 3.69 -5.22
C CYS A 15 -23.50 4.99 -4.51
N PHE A 16 -23.93 6.14 -5.03
CA PHE A 16 -23.65 7.44 -4.39
C PHE A 16 -24.34 7.59 -3.04
N SER A 17 -25.58 7.09 -2.88
CA SER A 17 -26.25 7.11 -1.58
C SER A 17 -25.54 6.21 -0.56
N LEU A 18 -25.13 5.00 -0.98
CA LEU A 18 -24.43 4.05 -0.12
C LEU A 18 -23.08 4.61 0.37
N ILE A 19 -22.31 5.24 -0.52
CA ILE A 19 -21.03 5.90 -0.15
C ILE A 19 -21.28 7.04 0.84
N ASN A 20 -22.32 7.85 0.62
CA ASN A 20 -22.66 8.95 1.52
C ASN A 20 -23.13 8.47 2.89
N ASP A 21 -23.88 7.37 2.95
CA ASP A 21 -24.37 6.80 4.21
C ASP A 21 -23.24 6.15 5.01
N VAL A 22 -22.34 5.42 4.34
CA VAL A 22 -21.10 4.91 4.96
C VAL A 22 -20.24 6.07 5.47
N ALA A 23 -20.08 7.14 4.69
CA ALA A 23 -19.32 8.32 5.11
C ALA A 23 -19.93 9.04 6.32
N LYS A 24 -21.28 9.13 6.40
CA LYS A 24 -22.00 9.69 7.55
C LYS A 24 -21.84 8.81 8.79
N SER A 25 -21.99 7.49 8.66
CA SER A 25 -21.81 6.53 9.75
C SER A 25 -20.39 6.64 10.33
N LEU A 26 -19.37 6.61 9.45
CA LEU A 26 -17.98 6.75 9.85
C LEU A 26 -17.71 8.09 10.55
N ARG A 27 -18.31 9.19 10.08
CA ARG A 27 -18.18 10.50 10.73
C ARG A 27 -18.79 10.50 12.14
N SER A 28 -19.93 9.85 12.33
CA SER A 28 -20.58 9.68 13.63
C SER A 28 -19.68 8.90 14.60
N ASP A 29 -19.15 7.76 14.16
CA ASP A 29 -18.28 6.89 14.98
C ASP A 29 -16.99 7.61 15.38
N ILE A 30 -16.37 8.35 14.45
CA ILE A 30 -15.18 9.16 14.74
C ILE A 30 -15.48 10.23 15.80
N ASN A 31 -16.65 10.87 15.73
CA ASN A 31 -17.04 11.88 16.71
C ASN A 31 -17.34 11.27 18.08
N MET A 32 -17.99 10.10 18.12
CA MET A 32 -18.22 9.35 19.37
C MET A 32 -16.89 8.92 20.01
N LEU A 33 -15.96 8.41 19.21
CA LEU A 33 -14.61 8.06 19.67
C LEU A 33 -13.84 9.27 20.19
N LYS A 34 -13.95 10.43 19.52
CA LYS A 34 -13.35 11.68 20.03
C LYS A 34 -13.93 12.08 21.38
N ALA A 35 -15.25 11.97 21.57
CA ALA A 35 -15.91 12.31 22.83
C ALA A 35 -15.50 11.36 23.97
N GLN A 36 -15.48 10.04 23.71
CA GLN A 36 -15.02 9.03 24.68
C GLN A 36 -13.52 9.17 25.00
N MET A 37 -12.70 9.58 24.03
CA MET A 37 -11.28 9.85 24.26
C MET A 37 -11.07 11.10 25.11
N SER A 38 -11.87 12.15 24.91
CA SER A 38 -11.73 13.40 25.67
C SER A 38 -11.94 13.21 27.18
N SER A 39 -12.77 12.25 27.60
CA SER A 39 -13.06 12.00 29.02
C SER A 39 -12.03 11.10 29.72
N HIS A 40 -11.25 10.30 28.99
CA HIS A 40 -10.27 9.35 29.56
C HIS A 40 -8.80 9.79 29.46
N LEU A 41 -8.49 10.93 28.85
CA LEU A 41 -7.14 11.32 28.45
C LEU A 41 -6.48 12.41 29.33
N THR A 42 -6.66 12.36 30.65
CA THR A 42 -5.99 13.30 31.55
C THR A 42 -4.55 12.96 31.94
N ASP A 43 -4.00 11.74 31.72
CA ASP A 43 -2.68 11.46 32.34
C ASP A 43 -1.60 10.67 31.59
N ASN A 44 -1.76 10.29 30.31
CA ASN A 44 -0.66 9.59 29.62
C ASN A 44 -0.49 10.02 28.16
N ALA A 45 0.50 10.89 27.91
CA ALA A 45 0.95 11.29 26.58
C ALA A 45 1.33 10.08 25.69
N VAL A 46 1.79 8.99 26.30
CA VAL A 46 2.08 7.71 25.62
C VAL A 46 0.78 7.05 25.13
N GLN A 47 -0.27 7.06 25.94
CA GLN A 47 -1.58 6.50 25.58
C GLN A 47 -2.24 7.33 24.47
N ARG A 48 -2.12 8.66 24.51
CA ARG A 48 -2.56 9.54 23.40
C ARG A 48 -1.93 9.16 22.08
N ARG A 49 -0.60 8.92 22.03
CA ARG A 49 0.09 8.54 20.79
C ARG A 49 -0.36 7.18 20.26
N ARG A 50 -0.65 6.21 21.14
CA ARG A 50 -1.13 4.87 20.74
C ARG A 50 -2.53 4.91 20.16
N VAL A 51 -3.47 5.58 20.82
CA VAL A 51 -4.85 5.65 20.35
C VAL A 51 -4.97 6.53 19.11
N LEU A 52 -4.25 7.66 19.05
CA LEU A 52 -4.18 8.48 17.85
C LEU A 52 -3.61 7.68 16.67
N GLY A 53 -2.58 6.85 16.92
CA GLY A 53 -2.03 5.96 15.91
C GLY A 53 -3.02 4.91 15.41
N ALA A 54 -3.78 4.29 16.30
CA ALA A 54 -4.83 3.32 15.92
C ALA A 54 -5.97 3.97 15.12
N CYS A 55 -6.44 5.16 15.53
CA CYS A 55 -7.49 5.88 14.80
C CYS A 55 -7.01 6.34 13.41
N VAL A 56 -5.77 6.84 13.33
CA VAL A 56 -5.11 7.19 12.07
C VAL A 56 -5.03 5.96 11.18
N LEU A 57 -4.61 4.81 11.73
CA LEU A 57 -4.52 3.55 11.01
C LEU A 57 -5.85 3.13 10.41
N LEU A 58 -6.89 3.11 11.24
CA LEU A 58 -8.23 2.72 10.82
C LEU A 58 -8.74 3.65 9.72
N THR A 59 -8.51 4.96 9.88
CA THR A 59 -8.91 5.97 8.89
C THR A 59 -8.19 5.76 7.56
N TYR A 60 -6.89 5.48 7.58
CA TYR A 60 -6.11 5.25 6.36
C TYR A 60 -6.40 3.89 5.72
N ALA A 61 -6.63 2.84 6.51
CA ALA A 61 -7.09 1.55 6.00
C ALA A 61 -8.46 1.69 5.35
N LEU A 62 -9.40 2.40 5.99
CA LEU A 62 -10.71 2.70 5.41
C LEU A 62 -10.59 3.56 4.15
N LEU A 63 -9.76 4.60 4.15
CA LEU A 63 -9.50 5.40 2.95
C LEU A 63 -8.92 4.54 1.83
N TYR A 64 -7.94 3.67 2.12
CA TYR A 64 -7.37 2.76 1.16
C TYR A 64 -8.42 1.81 0.59
N THR A 65 -9.24 1.19 1.43
CA THR A 65 -10.33 0.30 1.00
C THR A 65 -11.37 1.06 0.19
N CYS A 66 -11.82 2.23 0.65
CA CYS A 66 -12.76 3.08 -0.08
C CYS A 66 -12.20 3.52 -1.43
N PHE A 67 -10.90 3.73 -1.52
CA PHE A 67 -10.24 4.20 -2.73
C PHE A 67 -9.97 3.03 -3.70
N ALA A 68 -9.58 1.85 -3.20
CA ALA A 68 -9.49 0.62 -3.97
C ALA A 68 -10.88 0.22 -4.51
N VAL A 69 -11.92 0.24 -3.67
CA VAL A 69 -13.31 -0.04 -4.07
C VAL A 69 -13.84 1.04 -5.01
N GLY A 70 -13.61 2.32 -4.70
CA GLY A 70 -14.13 3.45 -5.48
C GLY A 70 -13.51 3.56 -6.88
N SER A 71 -12.20 3.32 -7.00
CA SER A 71 -11.53 3.26 -8.31
C SER A 71 -11.96 2.06 -9.14
N SER A 72 -12.35 0.98 -8.46
CA SER A 72 -13.00 -0.15 -9.10
C SER A 72 -14.39 0.27 -9.64
N LEU A 73 -15.24 0.99 -8.92
CA LEU A 73 -16.63 1.25 -9.37
C LEU A 73 -16.80 2.03 -10.70
N VAL A 74 -15.77 2.71 -11.20
CA VAL A 74 -15.88 3.61 -12.37
C VAL A 74 -16.10 2.87 -13.71
N PRO A 75 -15.35 1.81 -14.09
CA PRO A 75 -15.48 1.22 -15.42
C PRO A 75 -16.65 0.22 -15.57
N VAL A 76 -17.22 -0.32 -14.48
CA VAL A 76 -18.47 -1.14 -14.50
C VAL A 76 -19.63 -0.39 -15.12
N VAL A 77 -19.69 0.93 -14.90
CA VAL A 77 -20.75 1.76 -15.45
C VAL A 77 -20.66 1.88 -16.98
N VAL A 78 -19.45 1.69 -17.55
CA VAL A 78 -19.16 2.09 -18.93
C VAL A 78 -19.11 0.90 -19.90
N GLY A 79 -18.98 -0.33 -19.42
CA GLY A 79 -19.14 -1.55 -20.24
C GLY A 79 -18.18 -1.69 -21.44
N LYS A 80 -16.95 -1.16 -21.34
CA LYS A 80 -15.97 -1.15 -22.45
C LYS A 80 -14.88 -2.20 -22.26
N SER A 81 -14.63 -2.97 -23.31
CA SER A 81 -13.61 -4.03 -23.40
C SER A 81 -12.18 -3.51 -23.65
N ALA A 82 -12.02 -2.22 -23.98
CA ALA A 82 -10.73 -1.56 -24.09
C ALA A 82 -10.71 -0.31 -23.20
N LEU A 83 -9.73 -0.22 -22.30
CA LEU A 83 -9.50 0.96 -21.47
C LEU A 83 -9.25 2.16 -22.38
N SER A 84 -10.17 3.11 -22.39
CA SER A 84 -9.96 4.38 -23.06
C SER A 84 -8.77 5.12 -22.43
N PRO A 85 -8.14 6.09 -23.11
CA PRO A 85 -7.08 6.90 -22.52
C PRO A 85 -7.50 7.54 -21.17
N GLY A 86 -8.78 7.90 -21.04
CA GLY A 86 -9.35 8.41 -19.78
C GLY A 86 -9.38 7.35 -18.67
N ASP A 87 -9.71 6.10 -19.00
CA ASP A 87 -9.76 5.00 -18.01
C ASP A 87 -8.36 4.63 -17.52
N LYS A 88 -7.35 4.66 -18.41
CA LYS A 88 -5.94 4.49 -18.03
C LYS A 88 -5.47 5.60 -17.09
N ALA A 89 -5.85 6.86 -17.38
CA ALA A 89 -5.51 7.99 -16.52
C ALA A 89 -6.15 7.88 -15.13
N TRP A 90 -7.40 7.42 -15.05
CA TRP A 90 -8.08 7.16 -13.78
C TRP A 90 -7.44 6.03 -12.99
N LEU A 91 -7.10 4.91 -13.65
CA LEU A 91 -6.39 3.80 -13.02
C LEU A 91 -5.00 4.23 -12.53
N ALA A 92 -4.30 5.06 -13.30
CA ALA A 92 -3.01 5.62 -12.89
C ALA A 92 -3.14 6.48 -11.64
N LEU A 93 -4.08 7.43 -11.67
CA LEU A 93 -4.32 8.35 -10.57
C LEU A 93 -4.76 7.59 -9.33
N SER A 94 -5.53 6.52 -9.52
CA SER A 94 -5.98 5.71 -8.42
C SER A 94 -4.88 4.86 -7.78
N ALA A 95 -4.08 4.19 -8.60
CA ALA A 95 -2.92 3.44 -8.15
C ALA A 95 -1.92 4.34 -7.42
N ILE A 96 -1.65 5.55 -7.94
CA ILE A 96 -0.76 6.54 -7.31
C ILE A 96 -1.30 6.96 -5.94
N ALA A 97 -2.59 7.32 -5.86
CA ALA A 97 -3.20 7.75 -4.60
C ALA A 97 -3.18 6.64 -3.55
N GLY A 98 -3.55 5.41 -3.92
CA GLY A 98 -3.51 4.29 -2.98
C GLY A 98 -2.08 3.89 -2.59
N ALA A 99 -1.11 4.00 -3.50
CA ALA A 99 0.30 3.82 -3.17
C ALA A 99 0.81 4.89 -2.20
N PHE A 100 0.38 6.15 -2.33
CA PHE A 100 0.73 7.21 -1.38
C PHE A 100 0.16 6.94 0.00
N VAL A 101 -1.09 6.45 0.09
CA VAL A 101 -1.69 6.01 1.35
C VAL A 101 -0.87 4.88 1.97
N ALA A 102 -0.49 3.87 1.18
CA ALA A 102 0.33 2.76 1.64
C ALA A 102 1.72 3.22 2.12
N ILE A 103 2.42 4.07 1.36
CA ILE A 103 3.70 4.67 1.76
C ILE A 103 3.55 5.43 3.08
N TYR A 104 2.49 6.21 3.24
CA TYR A 104 2.24 6.98 4.46
C TYR A 104 1.97 6.08 5.67
N LEU A 105 1.20 5.00 5.48
CA LEU A 105 0.99 3.98 6.51
C LEU A 105 2.32 3.34 6.94
N ILE A 106 3.16 2.94 5.99
CA ILE A 106 4.49 2.39 6.25
C ILE A 106 5.34 3.40 7.02
N PHE A 107 5.37 4.65 6.54
CA PHE A 107 6.06 5.74 7.21
C PHE A 107 5.54 5.95 8.64
N PHE A 108 4.25 5.79 8.90
CA PHE A 108 3.72 5.89 10.26
C PHE A 108 4.22 4.75 11.16
N PHE A 109 4.10 3.48 10.72
CA PHE A 109 4.51 2.31 11.49
C PHE A 109 5.97 2.27 11.83
N THR A 110 6.80 2.59 10.85
CA THR A 110 8.27 2.58 11.01
C THR A 110 8.73 3.67 12.00
N GLY A 111 7.84 4.58 12.43
CA GLY A 111 8.14 5.69 13.34
C GLY A 111 7.82 5.37 14.80
N ILE A 112 7.15 4.25 15.04
CA ILE A 112 6.82 3.78 16.37
C ILE A 112 8.11 3.26 17.01
N LYS A 113 8.68 4.03 17.93
CA LYS A 113 9.83 3.59 18.74
C LYS A 113 9.40 2.40 19.59
N LEU A 114 9.88 1.22 19.25
CA LEU A 114 9.64 -0.02 19.99
C LEU A 114 10.95 -0.49 20.62
N GLU A 115 10.87 -0.93 21.87
CA GLU A 115 12.02 -1.52 22.57
C GLU A 115 12.46 -2.81 21.88
N TRP A 116 13.77 -2.96 21.72
CA TRP A 116 14.40 -3.99 20.88
C TRP A 116 13.92 -5.42 21.17
N GLN A 117 13.86 -5.79 22.45
CA GLN A 117 13.55 -7.15 22.90
C GLN A 117 12.08 -7.53 22.66
N THR A 118 11.17 -6.55 22.73
CA THR A 118 9.73 -6.72 22.51
C THR A 118 9.35 -6.59 21.03
N SER A 119 10.26 -6.08 20.20
CA SER A 119 9.99 -5.71 18.81
C SER A 119 9.85 -6.91 17.87
N TRP A 120 10.71 -7.93 17.97
CA TRP A 120 10.65 -9.11 17.09
C TRP A 120 9.31 -9.84 17.21
N LYS A 121 8.81 -10.01 18.44
CA LYS A 121 7.50 -10.63 18.71
C LYS A 121 6.36 -9.82 18.10
N ARG A 122 6.43 -8.48 18.19
CA ARG A 122 5.38 -7.59 17.65
C ARG A 122 5.39 -7.53 16.12
N TYR A 123 6.55 -7.49 15.50
CA TYR A 123 6.66 -7.51 14.03
C TYR A 123 6.30 -8.88 13.46
N GLY A 124 6.70 -9.96 14.16
CA GLY A 124 6.25 -11.32 13.84
C GLY A 124 4.74 -11.47 13.97
N LEU A 125 4.13 -10.92 15.03
CA LEU A 125 2.69 -10.89 15.20
C LEU A 125 2.01 -10.09 14.08
N LEU A 126 2.55 -8.94 13.69
CA LEU A 126 2.05 -8.15 12.57
C LEU A 126 2.09 -8.95 11.26
N PHE A 127 3.18 -9.69 11.03
CA PHE A 127 3.30 -10.57 9.87
C PHE A 127 2.26 -11.70 9.88
N ILE A 128 2.11 -12.40 11.01
CA ILE A 128 1.16 -13.51 11.15
C ILE A 128 -0.28 -13.01 10.98
N LEU A 129 -0.66 -11.93 11.67
CA LEU A 129 -2.00 -11.36 11.59
C LEU A 129 -2.28 -10.83 10.18
N GLY A 130 -1.33 -10.13 9.56
CA GLY A 130 -1.46 -9.65 8.18
C GLY A 130 -1.68 -10.78 7.19
N SER A 131 -0.88 -11.85 7.29
CA SER A 131 -0.98 -13.03 6.42
C SER A 131 -2.27 -13.81 6.64
N ALA A 132 -2.75 -13.89 7.90
CA ALA A 132 -4.02 -14.52 8.21
C ALA A 132 -5.21 -13.73 7.64
N VAL A 133 -5.20 -12.40 7.76
CA VAL A 133 -6.22 -11.53 7.16
C VAL A 133 -6.24 -11.67 5.64
N ASP A 134 -5.06 -11.62 5.00
CA ASP A 134 -4.94 -11.83 3.55
C ASP A 134 -5.46 -13.20 3.10
N GLY A 135 -5.01 -14.28 3.75
CA GLY A 135 -5.43 -15.64 3.44
C GLY A 135 -6.93 -15.88 3.62
N ILE A 136 -7.52 -15.39 4.72
CA ILE A 136 -8.95 -15.52 4.99
C ILE A 136 -9.76 -14.73 3.95
N SER A 137 -9.38 -13.49 3.67
CA SER A 137 -10.08 -12.64 2.70
C SER A 137 -10.00 -13.21 1.28
N ASN A 138 -8.84 -13.71 0.86
CA ASN A 138 -8.65 -14.36 -0.44
C ASN A 138 -9.43 -15.68 -0.53
N TYR A 139 -9.42 -16.50 0.53
CA TYR A 139 -10.21 -17.73 0.61
C TYR A 139 -11.70 -17.45 0.47
N LEU A 140 -12.23 -16.45 1.20
CA LEU A 140 -13.63 -16.06 1.10
C LEU A 140 -13.98 -15.57 -0.31
N THR A 141 -13.08 -14.80 -0.94
CA THR A 141 -13.29 -14.27 -2.30
C THR A 141 -13.41 -15.38 -3.36
N HIS A 142 -12.65 -16.47 -3.23
CA HIS A 142 -12.67 -17.59 -4.18
C HIS A 142 -13.66 -18.70 -3.80
N SER A 143 -14.18 -18.69 -2.57
CA SER A 143 -15.12 -19.70 -2.12
C SER A 143 -16.47 -19.53 -2.85
N SER A 144 -16.81 -20.50 -3.70
CA SER A 144 -18.13 -20.61 -4.34
C SER A 144 -19.28 -20.70 -3.33
N TRP A 145 -18.95 -20.99 -2.07
CA TRP A 145 -19.83 -21.09 -0.91
C TRP A 145 -20.64 -19.84 -0.61
N LEU A 146 -20.13 -18.65 -0.94
CA LEU A 146 -20.87 -17.43 -0.63
C LEU A 146 -22.13 -17.31 -1.50
N GLY A 147 -22.17 -17.90 -2.69
CA GLY A 147 -23.37 -17.87 -3.56
C GLY A 147 -23.86 -16.45 -3.89
N VAL A 148 -23.09 -15.41 -3.53
CA VAL A 148 -23.50 -14.02 -3.67
C VAL A 148 -22.87 -13.43 -4.94
N PRO A 149 -23.65 -13.02 -5.94
CA PRO A 149 -23.17 -12.25 -7.09
C PRO A 149 -22.82 -10.79 -6.72
N ASN A 150 -22.56 -10.48 -5.43
CA ASN A 150 -22.30 -9.13 -4.98
C ASN A 150 -20.85 -8.76 -5.23
N HIS A 151 -20.58 -8.21 -6.41
CA HIS A 151 -19.30 -7.61 -6.78
C HIS A 151 -18.76 -6.63 -5.72
N ALA A 152 -19.63 -5.92 -5.00
CA ALA A 152 -19.25 -5.05 -3.90
C ALA A 152 -18.56 -5.80 -2.74
N LEU A 153 -19.06 -6.98 -2.38
CA LEU A 153 -18.49 -7.80 -1.31
C LEU A 153 -17.08 -8.29 -1.69
N ILE A 154 -16.92 -8.76 -2.92
CA ILE A 154 -15.63 -9.20 -3.48
C ILE A 154 -14.59 -8.08 -3.36
N LEU A 155 -14.95 -6.85 -3.76
CA LEU A 155 -14.02 -5.71 -3.69
C LEU A 155 -13.65 -5.31 -2.27
N VAL A 156 -14.60 -5.36 -1.35
CA VAL A 156 -14.32 -5.12 0.07
C VAL A 156 -13.35 -6.18 0.58
N LEU A 157 -13.60 -7.46 0.29
CA LEU A 157 -12.71 -8.56 0.69
C LEU A 157 -11.31 -8.42 0.07
N THR A 158 -11.19 -8.08 -1.21
CA THR A 158 -9.90 -7.79 -1.85
C THR A 158 -9.18 -6.60 -1.19
N GLY A 159 -9.92 -5.55 -0.85
CA GLY A 159 -9.35 -4.41 -0.12
C GLY A 159 -8.82 -4.81 1.26
N VAL A 160 -9.56 -5.64 1.99
CA VAL A 160 -9.11 -6.21 3.27
C VAL A 160 -7.88 -7.11 3.08
N ALA A 161 -7.86 -7.93 2.02
CA ALA A 161 -6.73 -8.79 1.70
C ALA A 161 -5.45 -7.97 1.47
N ASN A 162 -5.53 -6.93 0.62
CA ASN A 162 -4.42 -6.01 0.37
C ASN A 162 -3.91 -5.34 1.66
N VAL A 163 -4.80 -4.92 2.55
CA VAL A 163 -4.39 -4.35 3.85
C VAL A 163 -3.67 -5.40 4.71
N GLY A 164 -4.15 -6.65 4.73
CA GLY A 164 -3.47 -7.78 5.36
C GLY A 164 -2.06 -8.01 4.79
N MET A 165 -1.94 -8.05 3.46
CA MET A 165 -0.69 -8.20 2.75
C MET A 165 0.28 -7.03 3.04
N LEU A 166 -0.24 -5.81 3.17
CA LEU A 166 0.56 -4.63 3.55
C LEU A 166 1.16 -4.79 4.95
N PHE A 167 0.35 -5.21 5.92
CA PHE A 167 0.86 -5.49 7.27
C PHE A 167 1.88 -6.63 7.27
N ALA A 168 1.67 -7.67 6.46
CA ALA A 168 2.63 -8.75 6.30
C ALA A 168 3.98 -8.25 5.75
N ALA A 169 3.93 -7.48 4.67
CA ALA A 169 5.11 -6.88 4.04
C ALA A 169 5.86 -5.94 5.01
N VAL A 170 5.13 -5.11 5.74
CA VAL A 170 5.70 -4.20 6.76
C VAL A 170 6.34 -4.98 7.90
N GLY A 171 5.69 -6.05 8.38
CA GLY A 171 6.23 -6.92 9.41
C GLY A 171 7.57 -7.51 9.00
N ILE A 172 7.67 -8.08 7.79
CA ILE A 172 8.92 -8.63 7.26
C ILE A 172 9.98 -7.54 7.11
N GLY A 173 9.65 -6.40 6.48
CA GLY A 173 10.59 -5.31 6.28
C GLY A 173 11.15 -4.77 7.59
N LEU A 174 10.31 -4.65 8.62
CA LEU A 174 10.71 -4.27 9.97
C LEU A 174 11.64 -5.30 10.61
N ILE A 175 11.31 -6.59 10.53
CA ILE A 175 12.15 -7.69 11.04
C ILE A 175 13.54 -7.65 10.41
N VAL A 176 13.61 -7.54 9.07
CA VAL A 176 14.89 -7.49 8.34
C VAL A 176 15.68 -6.23 8.72
N ALA A 177 15.01 -5.08 8.86
CA ALA A 177 15.65 -3.82 9.26
C ALA A 177 16.31 -3.88 10.65
N GLN A 178 15.82 -4.74 11.55
CA GLN A 178 16.47 -4.94 12.84
C GLN A 178 17.86 -5.54 12.69
N GLY A 179 18.09 -6.42 11.72
CA GLY A 179 19.41 -6.97 11.44
C GLY A 179 20.46 -5.93 11.00
N MET A 180 20.03 -4.76 10.54
CA MET A 180 20.93 -3.78 9.92
C MET A 180 21.75 -3.00 10.95
N ARG A 181 23.00 -3.40 11.19
CA ARG A 181 23.89 -2.70 12.15
C ARG A 181 24.69 -1.57 11.52
N GLN A 182 24.90 -1.60 10.21
CA GLN A 182 25.77 -0.68 9.49
C GLN A 182 25.06 -0.09 8.28
N VAL A 183 25.43 1.15 7.92
CA VAL A 183 24.88 1.86 6.75
C VAL A 183 25.16 1.11 5.44
N ASN A 184 26.29 0.40 5.35
CA ASN A 184 26.61 -0.42 4.19
C ASN A 184 25.55 -1.49 3.91
N TYR A 185 24.88 -2.04 4.93
CA TYR A 185 23.78 -2.98 4.72
C TYR A 185 22.56 -2.32 4.06
N LEU A 186 22.31 -1.03 4.31
CA LEU A 186 21.22 -0.29 3.67
C LEU A 186 21.50 -0.05 2.19
N VAL A 187 22.73 0.33 1.88
CA VAL A 187 23.17 0.50 0.49
C VAL A 187 23.12 -0.83 -0.25
N MET A 188 23.60 -1.92 0.36
CA MET A 188 23.52 -3.25 -0.23
C MET A 188 22.08 -3.72 -0.41
N ALA A 189 21.20 -3.49 0.56
CA ALA A 189 19.78 -3.78 0.41
C ALA A 189 19.15 -3.03 -0.77
N ALA A 190 19.50 -1.75 -0.97
CA ALA A 190 19.01 -0.98 -2.12
C ALA A 190 19.50 -1.54 -3.46
N ILE A 191 20.76 -1.96 -3.54
CA ILE A 191 21.34 -2.59 -4.74
C ILE A 191 20.67 -3.94 -5.02
N VAL A 192 20.54 -4.79 -3.99
CA VAL A 192 19.90 -6.12 -4.11
C VAL A 192 18.44 -5.99 -4.50
N ALA A 193 17.72 -5.02 -3.92
CA ALA A 193 16.33 -4.73 -4.29
C ALA A 193 16.20 -4.38 -5.77
N ALA A 194 17.01 -3.42 -6.24
CA ALA A 194 17.00 -2.98 -7.63
C ALA A 194 17.39 -4.13 -8.59
N ALA A 195 18.42 -4.91 -8.25
CA ALA A 195 18.86 -6.03 -9.06
C ALA A 195 17.78 -7.13 -9.12
N THR A 196 17.18 -7.48 -7.98
CA THR A 196 16.13 -8.51 -7.90
C THR A 196 14.91 -8.11 -8.71
N ASP A 197 14.54 -6.83 -8.69
CA ASP A 197 13.40 -6.30 -9.45
C ASP A 197 13.67 -6.28 -10.96
N ILE A 198 14.85 -5.81 -11.38
CA ILE A 198 15.27 -5.87 -12.79
C ILE A 198 15.27 -7.31 -13.29
N ILE A 199 15.87 -8.23 -12.53
CA ILE A 199 15.89 -9.65 -12.88
C ILE A 199 14.45 -10.16 -12.95
N SER A 200 13.62 -9.91 -11.94
CA SER A 200 12.22 -10.35 -11.90
C SER A 200 11.42 -9.87 -13.11
N VAL A 201 11.56 -8.60 -13.50
CA VAL A 201 10.79 -7.99 -14.60
C VAL A 201 11.29 -8.45 -15.98
N PHE A 202 12.61 -8.51 -16.20
CA PHE A 202 13.16 -8.76 -17.54
C PHE A 202 13.55 -10.22 -17.81
N MET A 203 14.06 -10.92 -16.79
CA MET A 203 14.65 -12.26 -16.92
C MET A 203 13.94 -13.31 -16.05
N GLY A 204 13.04 -12.88 -15.18
CA GLY A 204 12.62 -13.67 -14.04
C GLY A 204 11.60 -14.75 -14.38
N PRO A 205 11.43 -15.72 -13.46
CA PRO A 205 10.35 -16.70 -13.50
C PRO A 205 8.96 -16.05 -13.54
N THR A 206 8.84 -14.73 -13.35
CA THR A 206 7.63 -13.92 -13.51
C THR A 206 7.00 -14.09 -14.90
N LYS A 207 7.77 -14.27 -15.98
CA LYS A 207 7.17 -14.65 -17.29
C LYS A 207 6.51 -16.04 -17.28
N HIS A 208 6.99 -16.97 -16.44
CA HIS A 208 6.44 -18.31 -16.23
C HIS A 208 5.48 -18.40 -15.02
N LEU A 209 5.43 -17.39 -14.17
CA LEU A 209 4.49 -17.24 -13.05
C LEU A 209 3.30 -16.37 -13.44
N ILE A 210 3.39 -15.52 -14.47
CA ILE A 210 2.22 -14.89 -15.09
C ILE A 210 1.27 -15.95 -15.67
N THR A 211 1.78 -17.14 -16.00
CA THR A 211 0.97 -18.30 -16.41
C THR A 211 0.44 -19.13 -15.23
N THR A 212 0.73 -18.76 -13.98
CA THR A 212 0.35 -19.51 -12.78
C THR A 212 -0.36 -18.59 -11.78
N ASP A 213 -1.46 -19.05 -11.18
CA ASP A 213 -2.26 -18.26 -10.23
C ASP A 213 -1.46 -17.75 -9.01
N ALA A 214 -0.28 -18.31 -8.75
CA ALA A 214 0.64 -17.93 -7.69
C ALA A 214 1.04 -16.43 -7.71
N PHE A 215 1.16 -15.79 -8.88
CA PHE A 215 1.54 -14.38 -8.95
C PHE A 215 0.45 -13.44 -8.41
N ALA A 216 -0.82 -13.85 -8.53
CA ALA A 216 -1.95 -13.09 -8.01
C ALA A 216 -1.98 -13.04 -6.47
N TYR A 217 -1.37 -14.03 -5.80
CA TYR A 217 -1.29 -14.09 -4.32
C TYR A 217 -0.11 -13.29 -3.74
N LEU A 218 0.90 -12.95 -4.54
CA LEU A 218 2.10 -12.22 -4.09
C LEU A 218 2.10 -10.74 -4.50
N SER A 219 1.00 -10.30 -5.11
CA SER A 219 0.86 -8.97 -5.68
C SER A 219 -0.41 -8.31 -5.18
N PHE A 220 -0.34 -7.00 -4.99
CA PHE A 220 -1.49 -6.21 -4.61
C PHE A 220 -2.49 -6.19 -5.76
N GLN A 221 -3.68 -6.67 -5.43
CA GLN A 221 -4.77 -6.84 -6.36
C GLN A 221 -5.53 -5.52 -6.49
N TRP A 222 -5.43 -4.87 -7.65
CA TRP A 222 -6.25 -3.71 -7.96
C TRP A 222 -7.41 -4.13 -8.84
N GLY A 223 -8.64 -3.95 -8.35
CA GLY A 223 -9.83 -4.24 -9.12
C GLY A 223 -9.95 -3.30 -10.31
N ILE A 224 -9.95 -3.84 -11.53
CA ILE A 224 -10.42 -3.13 -12.73
C ILE A 224 -11.84 -3.63 -13.01
N LEU A 225 -12.77 -3.13 -12.21
CA LEU A 225 -14.18 -3.47 -12.31
C LEU A 225 -14.69 -3.01 -13.69
N GLY A 226 -15.32 -3.89 -14.46
CA GLY A 226 -15.80 -3.62 -15.82
C GLY A 226 -15.10 -4.44 -16.91
N LEU A 227 -13.89 -4.93 -16.64
CA LEU A 227 -13.21 -5.94 -17.47
C LEU A 227 -13.27 -7.35 -16.87
N GLY A 228 -13.75 -7.51 -15.63
CA GLY A 228 -13.80 -8.80 -14.94
C GLY A 228 -12.44 -9.27 -14.39
N ASP A 229 -11.36 -8.56 -14.70
CA ASP A 229 -10.00 -8.90 -14.27
C ASP A 229 -9.49 -8.01 -13.14
N ILE A 230 -8.84 -8.66 -12.18
CA ILE A 230 -8.06 -8.03 -11.11
C ILE A 230 -6.62 -7.97 -11.60
N SER A 231 -6.08 -6.77 -11.81
CA SER A 231 -4.70 -6.64 -12.27
C SER A 231 -3.76 -6.49 -11.07
N PRO A 232 -2.75 -7.37 -10.92
CA PRO A 232 -1.66 -7.12 -9.99
C PRO A 232 -0.82 -5.94 -10.50
N ILE A 233 -0.75 -4.84 -9.73
CA ILE A 233 -0.02 -3.63 -10.14
C ILE A 233 1.30 -3.47 -9.39
N ILE A 234 1.32 -3.81 -8.09
CA ILE A 234 2.46 -3.58 -7.20
C ILE A 234 2.76 -4.86 -6.44
N GLY A 235 4.02 -5.27 -6.37
CA GLY A 235 4.42 -6.50 -5.70
C GLY A 235 4.48 -6.32 -4.19
N MET A 236 4.27 -7.40 -3.43
CA MET A 236 4.53 -7.40 -1.98
C MET A 236 5.97 -6.98 -1.67
N GLY A 237 6.92 -7.35 -2.53
CA GLY A 237 8.35 -7.01 -2.42
C GLY A 237 8.61 -5.50 -2.36
N ASP A 238 7.87 -4.70 -3.12
CA ASP A 238 7.99 -3.24 -3.11
C ASP A 238 7.77 -2.67 -1.72
N PHE A 239 6.73 -3.14 -1.04
CA PHE A 239 6.38 -2.70 0.32
C PHE A 239 7.34 -3.23 1.38
N ILE A 240 7.89 -4.45 1.21
CA ILE A 240 8.93 -4.99 2.10
C ILE A 240 10.17 -4.09 2.06
N PHE A 241 10.67 -3.76 0.87
CA PHE A 241 11.85 -2.91 0.73
C PHE A 241 11.59 -1.47 1.15
N LEU A 242 10.39 -0.95 0.87
CA LEU A 242 9.99 0.38 1.33
C LEU A 242 9.98 0.46 2.87
N ALA A 243 9.42 -0.54 3.56
CA ALA A 243 9.45 -0.63 5.01
C ALA A 243 10.88 -0.78 5.54
N LEU A 244 11.71 -1.59 4.89
CA LEU A 244 13.14 -1.73 5.18
C LEU A 244 13.88 -0.38 5.08
N PHE A 245 13.65 0.38 4.01
CA PHE A 245 14.30 1.68 3.78
C PHE A 245 13.91 2.72 4.81
N PHE A 246 12.60 2.91 5.08
CA PHE A 246 12.16 3.85 6.11
C PHE A 246 12.70 3.51 7.49
N THR A 247 12.73 2.22 7.83
CA THR A 247 13.25 1.77 9.12
C THR A 247 14.75 1.98 9.21
N GLY A 248 15.49 1.66 8.14
CA GLY A 248 16.93 1.91 8.04
C GLY A 248 17.28 3.39 8.22
N VAL A 249 16.63 4.27 7.45
CA VAL A 249 16.82 5.73 7.55
C VAL A 249 16.58 6.23 8.97
N ARG A 250 15.49 5.79 9.62
CA ARG A 250 15.20 6.17 11.00
C ARG A 250 16.21 5.63 12.00
N LYS A 251 16.67 4.40 11.81
CA LYS A 251 17.65 3.75 12.67
C LYS A 251 19.00 4.48 12.64
N PHE A 252 19.39 5.01 11.48
CA PHE A 252 20.60 5.82 11.33
C PHE A 252 20.39 7.30 11.67
N GLY A 253 19.20 7.70 12.14
CA GLY A 253 18.92 9.08 12.54
C GLY A 253 18.79 10.07 11.37
N TRP A 254 18.57 9.57 10.16
CA TRP A 254 18.45 10.41 8.97
C TRP A 254 17.03 11.00 8.82
N ALA A 255 16.91 11.99 7.96
CA ALA A 255 15.67 12.72 7.74
C ALA A 255 14.60 11.90 6.98
N ALA A 256 13.81 11.10 7.71
CA ALA A 256 12.80 10.20 7.14
C ALA A 256 11.72 10.87 6.30
N HIS A 257 11.42 12.15 6.53
CA HIS A 257 10.48 12.90 5.69
C HIS A 257 11.03 13.13 4.29
N LYS A 258 12.36 13.29 4.12
CA LYS A 258 12.97 13.41 2.79
C LYS A 258 12.80 12.10 2.01
N THR A 259 13.04 10.97 2.68
CA THR A 259 12.78 9.64 2.12
C THR A 259 11.32 9.48 1.71
N LEU A 260 10.37 9.97 2.52
CA LEU A 260 8.95 9.90 2.20
C LEU A 260 8.63 10.57 0.86
N TYR A 261 9.03 11.82 0.68
CA TYR A 261 8.79 12.55 -0.57
C TYR A 261 9.52 11.90 -1.75
N ALA A 262 10.77 11.46 -1.56
CA ALA A 262 11.56 10.80 -2.59
C ALA A 262 10.92 9.48 -3.06
N MET A 263 10.41 8.67 -2.13
CA MET A 263 9.74 7.40 -2.44
C MET A 263 8.41 7.60 -3.14
N CYS A 264 7.59 8.57 -2.69
CA CYS A 264 6.36 8.93 -3.39
C CYS A 264 6.62 9.36 -4.83
N PHE A 265 7.64 10.21 -5.04
CA PHE A 265 8.00 10.67 -6.38
C PHE A 265 8.54 9.53 -7.27
N ALA A 266 9.43 8.70 -6.74
CA ALA A 266 9.98 7.55 -7.45
C ALA A 266 8.90 6.53 -7.85
N LEU A 267 7.97 6.23 -6.95
CA LEU A 267 6.87 5.31 -7.22
C LEU A 267 5.90 5.90 -8.23
N ALA A 268 5.57 7.19 -8.14
CA ALA A 268 4.73 7.86 -9.14
C ALA A 268 5.36 7.80 -10.53
N ILE A 269 6.67 8.04 -10.65
CA ILE A 269 7.41 7.88 -11.91
C ILE A 269 7.35 6.43 -12.38
N GLY A 270 7.60 5.46 -11.51
CA GLY A 270 7.55 4.03 -11.86
C GLY A 270 6.17 3.60 -12.40
N LEU A 271 5.09 3.98 -11.71
CA LEU A 271 3.72 3.70 -12.14
C LEU A 271 3.39 4.36 -13.47
N LEU A 272 3.69 5.66 -13.62
CA LEU A 272 3.44 6.37 -14.88
C LEU A 272 4.24 5.76 -16.03
N SER A 273 5.49 5.38 -15.77
CA SER A 273 6.35 4.78 -16.79
C SER A 273 5.85 3.39 -17.20
N THR A 274 5.30 2.60 -16.27
CA THR A 274 4.67 1.31 -16.57
C THR A 274 3.36 1.46 -17.33
N LEU A 275 2.56 2.48 -17.03
CA LEU A 275 1.25 2.69 -17.66
C LEU A 275 1.31 3.31 -19.05
N TYR A 276 2.27 4.21 -19.29
CA TYR A 276 2.44 4.91 -20.57
C TYR A 276 3.62 4.39 -21.40
N GLY A 277 4.52 3.61 -20.79
CA GLY A 277 5.66 3.03 -21.47
C GLY A 277 5.27 1.81 -22.32
N PRO A 278 6.07 1.48 -23.35
CA PRO A 278 5.87 0.29 -24.17
C PRO A 278 6.17 -1.01 -23.41
N ARG A 279 6.79 -0.93 -22.23
CA ARG A 279 7.16 -2.06 -21.37
C ARG A 279 6.97 -1.68 -19.91
N ALA A 280 6.53 -2.64 -19.09
CA ALA A 280 6.51 -2.48 -17.65
C ALA A 280 7.94 -2.23 -17.14
N LEU A 281 8.10 -1.21 -16.30
CA LEU A 281 9.40 -0.85 -15.74
C LEU A 281 9.49 -1.27 -14.26
N PRO A 282 10.65 -1.79 -13.82
CA PRO A 282 10.87 -2.18 -12.43
C PRO A 282 10.82 -0.93 -11.53
N ALA A 283 10.04 -0.97 -10.45
CA ALA A 283 9.82 0.16 -9.54
C ALA A 283 10.94 0.33 -8.50
N LEU A 284 11.53 -0.77 -8.01
CA LEU A 284 12.56 -0.76 -6.98
C LEU A 284 13.85 -0.05 -7.40
N PRO A 285 14.32 -0.11 -8.66
CA PRO A 285 15.45 0.70 -9.11
C PRO A 285 15.21 2.19 -8.90
N PHE A 286 14.02 2.70 -9.20
CA PHE A 286 13.69 4.11 -8.98
C PHE A 286 13.70 4.45 -7.49
N MET A 287 13.10 3.60 -6.65
CA MET A 287 13.08 3.79 -5.20
C MET A 287 14.49 3.72 -4.57
N ALA A 288 15.31 2.77 -5.00
CA ALA A 288 16.70 2.59 -4.54
C ALA A 288 17.56 3.80 -4.92
N VAL A 289 17.48 4.26 -6.16
CA VAL A 289 18.18 5.47 -6.62
C VAL A 289 17.71 6.70 -5.85
N ALA A 290 16.39 6.86 -5.67
CA ALA A 290 15.83 7.97 -4.90
C ALA A 290 16.33 7.98 -3.45
N LEU A 291 16.41 6.82 -2.78
CA LEU A 291 16.99 6.70 -1.45
C LEU A 291 18.45 7.17 -1.41
N LEU A 292 19.27 6.63 -2.31
CA LEU A 292 20.72 6.86 -2.34
C LEU A 292 21.05 8.31 -2.66
N ILE A 293 20.35 8.92 -3.62
CA ILE A 293 20.52 10.34 -3.97
C ILE A 293 20.10 11.23 -2.80
N THR A 294 18.94 10.94 -2.19
CA THR A 294 18.40 11.76 -1.09
C THR A 294 19.33 11.80 0.13
N HIS A 295 20.06 10.71 0.37
CA HIS A 295 20.91 10.52 1.56
C HIS A 295 22.41 10.37 1.24
N VAL A 296 22.86 10.86 0.08
CA VAL A 296 24.27 10.69 -0.34
C VAL A 296 25.27 11.26 0.68
N ASN A 297 24.96 12.42 1.27
CA ASN A 297 25.81 13.07 2.26
C ASN A 297 25.80 12.32 3.60
N ASP A 298 24.61 11.85 4.01
CA ASP A 298 24.44 11.09 5.25
C ASP A 298 25.21 9.75 5.18
N ILE A 299 25.19 9.09 4.01
CA ILE A 299 25.96 7.86 3.74
C ILE A 299 27.47 8.14 3.82
N LYS A 300 27.96 9.22 3.19
CA LYS A 300 29.38 9.59 3.23
C LYS A 300 29.85 9.85 4.66
N GLN A 301 29.09 10.64 5.42
CA GLN A 301 29.41 10.95 6.81
C GLN A 301 29.43 9.69 7.68
N ALA A 302 28.42 8.83 7.55
CA ALA A 302 28.36 7.60 8.33
C ALA A 302 29.51 6.64 8.02
N ARG A 303 29.99 6.57 6.78
CA ARG A 303 31.17 5.76 6.42
C ARG A 303 32.45 6.25 7.06
N VAL A 304 32.64 7.58 7.13
CA VAL A 304 33.81 8.17 7.81
C VAL A 304 33.79 7.83 9.29
N LEU A 305 32.62 7.98 9.94
CA LEU A 305 32.46 7.64 11.36
C LEU A 305 32.63 6.15 11.67
N GLN A 306 32.40 5.27 10.69
CA GLN A 306 32.60 3.82 10.85
C GLN A 306 34.04 3.37 10.57
N ALA A 307 34.85 4.23 9.95
CA ALA A 307 36.25 3.95 9.63
C ALA A 307 37.24 4.54 10.66
N ALA A 308 36.78 5.47 11.49
CA ALA A 308 37.51 6.05 12.62
C ALA A 308 37.32 5.21 13.89
#